data_AF-C3ML00-F1
#
_entry.id   AF-C3ML00-F1
#
_cell.length_a   1.000
_cell.length_b   1.000
_cell.length_c   1.000
_cell.angle_alpha   90.00
_cell.angle_beta   90.00
_cell.angle_gamma   90.00
#
_symmetry.space_group_name_H-M   'P 1'
#
loop_
_entity.id
_entity.type
_entity.pdbx_description
1 polymer ?
#
loop_
_entity_poly.entity_id
_entity_poly.type
_entity_poly.pdbx_seq_one_letter_code
_entity_poly.pdbx_strand_id
1 'polypeptide(L)'
;MIDFHFHAPVKEFLDFLGEYAEPAIKYFNAKVEVKGLKETLDYYESFGIKRFVVLPIDSMTFLGRRIPNQVVNLDDRIVKFISVDPLKPNAIEELKKAIKEFEPIGVKLHPQLQGFNPLDERALKLYEIIDSHGLVVVFHTGTSGIGAGVKSSIRLDYGRPIYFDEIAVRYHNMKIVLAHFGWPWTEEAIAIALHKPNIYLDLSGWAPRYIPQTIWNNAKRLSDKLLFGSDFPLIRPERWIEEFKRINLSQDIKDKILKHNAERLINRC
;
A
#
# COMPACT_ATOMS: atom_id res chain seq x y z
N MET A 1 7.64 3.18 -15.41
CA MET A 1 6.81 2.43 -14.45
C MET A 1 6.67 3.25 -13.18
N ILE A 2 5.61 2.99 -12.41
CA ILE A 2 5.37 3.62 -11.11
C ILE A 2 5.27 2.50 -10.08
N ASP A 3 6.12 2.54 -9.07
CA ASP A 3 6.03 1.59 -7.96
C ASP A 3 4.98 2.11 -6.97
N PHE A 4 3.82 1.45 -6.94
CA PHE A 4 2.69 1.90 -6.14
C PHE A 4 2.77 1.50 -4.66
N HIS A 5 3.77 0.71 -4.26
CA HIS A 5 3.96 0.32 -2.87
C HIS A 5 5.44 0.23 -2.55
N PHE A 6 5.97 1.29 -1.94
CA PHE A 6 7.38 1.41 -1.60
C PHE A 6 7.53 1.93 -0.17
N HIS A 7 8.25 1.19 0.68
CA HIS A 7 8.64 1.70 1.99
C HIS A 7 10.04 2.30 1.91
N ALA A 8 10.19 3.59 2.19
CA ALA A 8 11.48 4.25 2.07
C ALA A 8 12.54 3.62 3.01
N PRO A 9 13.78 3.31 2.54
CA PRO A 9 14.87 2.80 3.37
C PRO A 9 15.46 3.91 4.26
N VAL A 10 14.65 4.42 5.18
CA VAL A 10 15.01 5.49 6.10
C VAL A 10 15.08 4.93 7.53
N LYS A 11 15.82 5.61 8.41
CA LYS A 11 15.98 5.19 9.81
C LYS A 11 14.62 5.05 10.50
N GLU A 12 13.70 5.95 10.21
CA GLU A 12 12.35 5.98 10.76
C GLU A 12 11.54 4.73 10.42
N PHE A 13 11.80 4.09 9.26
CA PHE A 13 11.17 2.82 8.91
C PHE A 13 11.70 1.68 9.79
N LEU A 14 13.01 1.63 10.03
CA LEU A 14 13.61 0.62 10.92
C LEU A 14 13.16 0.81 12.38
N ASP A 15 13.18 2.07 12.85
CA ASP A 15 12.68 2.44 14.17
C ASP A 15 11.19 2.07 14.32
N PHE A 16 10.41 2.21 13.25
CA PHE A 16 9.01 1.79 13.21
C PHE A 16 8.84 0.26 13.24
N LEU A 17 9.80 -0.54 12.80
CA LEU A 17 9.70 -2.00 12.93
C LEU A 17 10.00 -2.47 14.36
N GLY A 18 10.91 -1.79 15.07
CA GLY A 18 11.26 -2.07 16.47
C GLY A 18 11.47 -3.56 16.73
N GLU A 19 10.76 -4.11 17.71
CA GLU A 19 10.84 -5.53 18.09
C GLU A 19 10.40 -6.52 16.99
N TYR A 20 9.67 -6.05 15.97
CA TYR A 20 9.27 -6.88 14.84
C TYR A 20 10.30 -6.88 13.71
N ALA A 21 11.37 -6.08 13.77
CA ALA A 21 12.36 -5.99 12.70
C ALA A 21 13.03 -7.34 12.42
N GLU A 22 13.67 -7.96 13.42
CA GLU A 22 14.36 -9.25 13.23
C GLU A 22 13.42 -10.39 12.83
N PRO A 23 12.24 -10.59 13.48
CA PRO A 23 11.28 -11.59 13.05
C PRO A 23 10.79 -11.37 11.60
N ALA A 24 10.51 -10.13 11.21
CA ALA A 24 10.06 -9.80 9.85
C ALA A 24 11.16 -10.08 8.82
N ILE A 25 12.41 -9.67 9.09
CA ILE A 25 13.57 -9.96 8.24
C ILE A 25 13.72 -11.47 8.03
N LYS A 26 13.61 -12.25 9.11
CA LYS A 26 13.67 -13.72 9.05
C LYS A 26 12.49 -14.31 8.27
N TYR A 27 11.27 -13.83 8.52
CA TYR A 27 10.05 -14.30 7.86
C TYR A 27 10.11 -14.09 6.35
N PHE A 28 10.54 -12.91 5.92
CA PHE A 28 10.62 -12.56 4.51
C PHE A 28 11.91 -13.02 3.82
N ASN A 29 12.87 -13.56 4.57
CA ASN A 29 14.21 -13.85 4.08
C ASN A 29 14.83 -12.63 3.35
N ALA A 30 14.54 -11.43 3.85
CA ALA A 30 14.92 -10.17 3.22
C ALA A 30 16.32 -9.77 3.68
N LYS A 31 17.15 -9.25 2.76
CA LYS A 31 18.37 -8.53 3.12
C LYS A 31 18.04 -7.04 3.11
N VAL A 32 17.74 -6.49 4.28
CA VAL A 32 17.56 -5.04 4.41
C VAL A 32 18.94 -4.41 4.45
N GLU A 33 19.50 -4.14 3.28
CA GLU A 33 20.64 -3.24 3.18
C GLU A 33 20.08 -1.82 3.22
N VAL A 34 20.49 -1.04 4.23
CA VAL A 34 20.20 0.40 4.27
C VAL A 34 21.11 1.08 3.26
N LYS A 35 20.82 0.87 1.98
CA LYS A 35 21.26 1.78 0.93
C LYS A 35 20.47 3.07 1.12
N GLY A 36 21.14 4.21 1.06
CA GLY A 36 20.45 5.50 1.20
C GLY A 36 19.28 5.59 0.21
N LEU A 37 18.23 6.34 0.59
CA LEU A 37 17.03 6.49 -0.25
C LEU A 37 17.38 6.77 -1.71
N LYS A 38 18.21 7.79 -1.98
CA LYS A 38 18.59 8.18 -3.34
C LYS A 38 19.24 7.04 -4.13
N GLU A 39 20.19 6.31 -3.54
CA GLU A 39 20.84 5.16 -4.19
C GLU A 39 19.83 4.07 -4.53
N THR A 40 18.87 3.83 -3.64
CA THR A 40 17.79 2.86 -3.88
C THR A 40 16.89 3.30 -5.03
N LEU A 41 16.50 4.59 -5.08
CA LEU A 41 15.70 5.13 -6.17
C LEU A 41 16.46 5.07 -7.51
N ASP A 42 17.74 5.45 -7.53
CA ASP A 42 18.60 5.40 -8.72
C ASP A 42 18.74 3.95 -9.24
N TYR A 43 18.88 2.98 -8.33
CA TYR A 43 18.88 1.56 -8.68
C TYR A 43 17.55 1.12 -9.32
N TYR A 44 16.41 1.51 -8.75
CA TYR A 44 15.09 1.21 -9.32
C TYR A 44 14.84 1.90 -10.66
N GLU A 45 15.35 3.12 -10.82
CA GLU A 45 15.27 3.89 -12.06
C GLU A 45 16.03 3.24 -13.21
N SER A 46 17.14 2.54 -12.93
CA SER A 46 17.86 1.72 -13.92
C SER A 46 16.99 0.61 -14.55
N PHE A 47 15.90 0.20 -13.89
CA PHE A 47 14.90 -0.74 -14.43
C PHE A 47 13.67 -0.03 -15.03
N GLY A 48 13.65 1.30 -15.09
CA GLY A 48 12.58 2.10 -15.68
C GLY A 48 11.44 2.47 -14.71
N ILE A 49 11.65 2.33 -13.40
CA ILE A 49 10.73 2.81 -12.35
C ILE A 49 11.08 4.27 -12.03
N LYS A 50 10.18 5.20 -12.31
CA LYS A 50 10.48 6.65 -12.25
C LYS A 50 9.82 7.38 -11.09
N ARG A 51 8.78 6.80 -10.50
CA ARG A 51 7.99 7.40 -9.42
C ARG A 51 7.66 6.33 -8.38
N PHE A 52 7.63 6.74 -7.12
CA PHE A 52 7.55 5.84 -5.97
C PHE A 52 6.50 6.32 -5.00
N VAL A 53 5.45 5.53 -4.78
CA VAL A 53 4.44 5.79 -3.76
C VAL A 53 5.02 5.38 -2.41
N VAL A 54 5.46 6.38 -1.62
CA VAL A 54 6.03 6.17 -0.29
C VAL A 54 4.91 6.07 0.74
N LEU A 55 4.88 4.97 1.50
CA LEU A 55 3.77 4.61 2.38
C LEU A 55 4.20 4.67 3.87
N PRO A 56 4.22 5.85 4.51
CA PRO A 56 4.46 5.95 5.96
C PRO A 56 3.31 5.32 6.73
N ILE A 57 3.56 4.99 8.01
CA ILE A 57 2.55 4.43 8.91
C ILE A 57 2.64 5.14 10.25
N ASP A 58 1.52 5.68 10.71
CA ASP A 58 1.38 6.29 12.03
C ASP A 58 0.60 5.35 12.95
N SER A 59 1.27 4.77 13.95
CA SER A 59 0.70 3.80 14.91
C SER A 59 1.01 4.20 16.35
N MET A 60 0.82 5.48 16.67
CA MET A 60 1.13 5.99 18.01
C MET A 60 0.22 5.40 19.10
N THR A 61 -1.03 5.05 18.79
CA THR A 61 -1.98 4.50 19.77
C THR A 61 -1.83 3.01 19.99
N PHE A 62 -1.37 2.27 18.97
CA PHE A 62 -1.27 0.81 19.03
C PHE A 62 0.17 0.33 19.27
N LEU A 63 1.15 0.82 18.50
CA LEU A 63 2.55 0.44 18.63
C LEU A 63 3.43 1.50 19.31
N GLY A 64 2.88 2.68 19.62
CA GLY A 64 3.64 3.78 20.26
C GLY A 64 4.66 4.46 19.35
N ARG A 65 4.56 4.27 18.03
CA ARG A 65 5.57 4.74 17.06
C ARG A 65 4.97 5.06 15.70
N ARG A 66 5.71 5.85 14.92
CA ARG A 66 5.30 6.29 13.58
C ARG A 66 6.47 6.55 12.67
N ILE A 67 6.21 6.42 11.37
CA ILE A 67 7.04 7.01 10.32
C ILE A 67 6.46 8.41 10.05
N PRO A 68 7.25 9.49 10.24
CA PRO A 68 6.76 10.85 10.09
C PRO A 68 6.44 11.17 8.63
N ASN A 69 5.38 11.95 8.38
CA ASN A 69 4.96 12.31 7.01
C ASN A 69 6.02 13.10 6.23
N GLN A 70 6.99 13.74 6.91
CA GLN A 70 8.11 14.45 6.30
C GLN A 70 8.94 13.57 5.34
N VAL A 71 8.91 12.25 5.48
CA VAL A 71 9.61 11.32 4.57
C VAL A 71 9.17 11.45 3.11
N VAL A 72 7.96 12.00 2.86
CA VAL A 72 7.44 12.17 1.49
C VAL A 72 8.05 13.36 0.74
N ASN A 73 8.79 14.22 1.43
CA ASN A 73 9.48 15.38 0.85
C ASN A 73 11.00 15.13 0.64
N LEU A 74 11.47 13.89 0.79
CA LEU A 74 12.90 13.58 0.73
C LEU A 74 13.48 13.52 -0.69
N ASP A 75 12.64 13.33 -1.72
CA ASP A 75 13.06 13.25 -3.14
C ASP A 75 11.86 13.55 -4.06
N ASP A 76 12.08 14.28 -5.16
CA ASP A 76 11.04 14.71 -6.10
C ASP A 76 10.37 13.54 -6.85
N ARG A 77 11.03 12.38 -6.91
CA ARG A 77 10.45 11.16 -7.52
C ARG A 77 9.35 10.56 -6.65
N ILE A 78 9.23 10.96 -5.39
CA ILE A 78 8.20 10.45 -4.48
C ILE A 78 6.82 10.97 -4.88
N VAL A 79 5.84 10.05 -4.86
CA VAL A 79 4.42 10.38 -4.89
C VAL A 79 3.97 10.41 -3.43
N LYS A 80 3.48 11.57 -2.99
CA LYS A 80 3.24 11.86 -1.58
C LYS A 80 1.98 11.16 -1.07
N PHE A 81 2.17 10.18 -0.20
CA PHE A 81 1.12 9.58 0.60
C PHE A 81 1.42 9.80 2.08
N ILE A 82 0.44 10.28 2.84
CA ILE A 82 0.59 10.53 4.28
C ILE A 82 -0.08 9.43 5.10
N SER A 83 0.18 9.38 6.40
CA SER A 83 -0.53 8.53 7.34
C SER A 83 -0.94 9.30 8.58
N VAL A 84 -2.06 8.90 9.17
CA VAL A 84 -2.56 9.37 10.46
C VAL A 84 -3.14 8.16 11.18
N ASP A 85 -2.81 8.01 12.46
CA ASP A 85 -3.44 7.04 13.34
C ASP A 85 -4.92 7.42 13.61
N PRO A 86 -5.91 6.64 13.13
CA PRO A 86 -7.32 6.98 13.27
C PRO A 86 -7.84 7.00 14.71
N LEU A 87 -7.13 6.34 15.64
CA LEU A 87 -7.59 6.19 17.02
C LEU A 87 -7.13 7.35 17.91
N LYS A 88 -6.29 8.26 17.42
CA LYS A 88 -5.89 9.44 18.18
C LYS A 88 -7.07 10.39 18.40
N PRO A 89 -7.18 11.02 19.60
CA PRO A 89 -8.22 12.00 19.86
C PRO A 89 -8.26 13.17 18.86
N ASN A 90 -7.10 13.58 18.35
CA ASN A 90 -6.91 14.69 17.42
C ASN A 90 -6.65 14.24 15.96
N ALA A 91 -7.00 13.00 15.60
CA ALA A 91 -6.70 12.43 14.28
C ALA A 91 -7.28 13.28 13.13
N ILE A 92 -8.46 13.88 13.34
CA ILE A 92 -9.13 14.71 12.35
C ILE A 92 -8.36 16.00 12.08
N GLU A 93 -7.94 16.70 13.13
CA GLU A 93 -7.13 17.92 13.02
C GLU A 93 -5.77 17.61 12.40
N GLU A 94 -5.15 16.49 12.78
CA GLU A 94 -3.87 16.07 12.23
C GLU A 94 -3.95 15.75 10.74
N LEU A 95 -5.00 15.04 10.30
CA LEU A 95 -5.24 14.76 8.88
C LEU A 95 -5.43 16.05 8.09
N LYS A 96 -6.29 16.97 8.56
CA LYS A 96 -6.52 18.26 7.89
C LYS A 96 -5.24 19.07 7.78
N LYS A 97 -4.43 19.11 8.85
CA LYS A 97 -3.13 19.79 8.83
C LYS A 97 -2.17 19.15 7.82
N ALA A 98 -2.07 17.81 7.83
CA ALA A 98 -1.19 17.09 6.93
C ALA A 98 -1.61 17.24 5.46
N ILE A 99 -2.91 17.26 5.15
CA ILE A 99 -3.40 17.53 3.79
C ILE A 99 -2.94 18.92 3.33
N LYS A 100 -3.08 19.94 4.17
CA LYS A 100 -2.65 21.32 3.85
C LYS A 100 -1.12 21.45 3.72
N GLU A 101 -0.37 20.74 4.55
CA GLU A 101 1.09 20.88 4.63
C GLU A 101 1.81 20.10 3.51
N PHE A 102 1.35 18.89 3.20
CA PHE A 102 2.05 17.99 2.28
C PHE A 102 1.42 17.92 0.89
N GLU A 103 0.19 18.41 0.72
CA GLU A 103 -0.59 18.32 -0.52
C GLU A 103 -0.57 16.89 -1.12
N PRO A 104 -0.97 15.88 -0.34
CA PRO A 104 -0.76 14.49 -0.70
C PRO A 104 -1.70 14.04 -1.82
N ILE A 105 -1.22 13.10 -2.63
CA ILE A 105 -2.06 12.37 -3.58
C ILE A 105 -2.95 11.35 -2.85
N GLY A 106 -2.50 10.86 -1.68
CA GLY A 106 -3.26 9.88 -0.93
C GLY A 106 -2.84 9.67 0.52
N VAL A 107 -3.46 8.67 1.14
CA VAL A 107 -3.26 8.27 2.52
C VAL A 107 -2.91 6.77 2.59
N LYS A 108 -1.92 6.39 3.40
CA LYS A 108 -1.64 5.00 3.77
C LYS A 108 -2.27 4.70 5.13
N LEU A 109 -3.02 3.60 5.17
CA LEU A 109 -3.50 3.01 6.42
C LEU A 109 -3.14 1.53 6.47
N HIS A 110 -2.82 1.04 7.66
CA HIS A 110 -2.48 -0.35 7.94
C HIS A 110 -3.28 -0.81 9.16
N PRO A 111 -4.54 -1.27 8.98
CA PRO A 111 -5.44 -1.62 10.09
C PRO A 111 -4.83 -2.55 11.14
N GLN A 112 -4.08 -3.58 10.71
CA GLN A 112 -3.43 -4.51 11.64
C GLN A 112 -2.32 -3.86 12.48
N LEU A 113 -1.50 -2.99 11.88
CA LEU A 113 -0.41 -2.30 12.60
C LEU A 113 -0.84 -1.01 13.27
N GLN A 114 -2.01 -0.46 12.95
CA GLN A 114 -2.61 0.69 13.63
C GLN A 114 -3.71 0.25 14.63
N GLY A 115 -3.97 -1.06 14.74
CA GLY A 115 -4.82 -1.64 15.77
C GLY A 115 -6.31 -1.34 15.64
N PHE A 116 -6.83 -1.02 14.45
CA PHE A 116 -8.23 -0.63 14.27
C PHE A 116 -9.00 -1.54 13.30
N ASN A 117 -10.29 -1.73 13.56
CA ASN A 117 -11.21 -2.33 12.59
C ASN A 117 -11.50 -1.30 11.49
N PRO A 118 -11.40 -1.62 10.19
CA PRO A 118 -11.70 -0.66 9.12
C PRO A 118 -13.08 0.01 9.19
N LEU A 119 -14.06 -0.59 9.87
CA LEU A 119 -15.39 -0.02 10.10
C LEU A 119 -15.56 0.69 11.46
N ASP A 120 -14.48 0.93 12.20
CA ASP A 120 -14.52 1.73 13.43
C ASP A 120 -14.97 3.17 13.12
N GLU A 121 -15.94 3.68 13.87
CA GLU A 121 -16.51 5.02 13.71
C GLU A 121 -15.46 6.14 13.68
N ARG A 122 -14.33 5.97 14.38
CA ARG A 122 -13.23 6.95 14.34
C ARG A 122 -12.52 6.94 12.98
N ALA A 123 -12.30 5.76 12.41
CA ALA A 123 -11.72 5.63 11.07
C ALA A 123 -12.69 6.12 9.99
N LEU A 124 -13.99 5.86 10.13
CA LEU A 124 -15.01 6.36 9.21
C LEU A 124 -15.01 7.89 9.10
N LYS A 125 -14.82 8.61 10.20
CA LYS A 125 -14.69 10.08 10.19
C LYS A 125 -13.46 10.58 9.41
N LEU A 126 -12.36 9.82 9.40
CA LEU A 126 -11.21 10.14 8.56
C LEU A 126 -11.57 9.92 7.08
N TYR A 127 -12.28 8.84 6.78
CA TYR A 127 -12.66 8.49 5.41
C TYR A 127 -13.58 9.53 4.78
N GLU A 128 -14.48 10.14 5.55
CA GLU A 128 -15.32 11.24 5.09
C GLU A 128 -14.48 12.42 4.56
N ILE A 129 -13.41 12.80 5.27
CA ILE A 129 -12.50 13.89 4.86
C ILE A 129 -11.67 13.46 3.65
N ILE A 130 -11.18 12.23 3.64
CA ILE A 130 -10.42 11.67 2.51
C ILE A 130 -11.28 11.67 1.25
N ASP A 131 -12.54 11.24 1.36
CA ASP A 131 -13.52 11.22 0.28
C ASP A 131 -13.84 12.62 -0.22
N SER A 132 -14.07 13.58 0.68
CA SER A 132 -14.35 14.98 0.30
C SER A 132 -13.21 15.62 -0.48
N HIS A 133 -11.98 15.14 -0.31
CA HIS A 133 -10.80 15.58 -1.05
C HIS A 133 -10.47 14.66 -2.24
N GLY A 134 -11.25 13.62 -2.51
CA GLY A 134 -11.03 12.64 -3.56
C GLY A 134 -9.70 11.90 -3.44
N LEU A 135 -9.18 11.71 -2.22
CA LEU A 135 -7.88 11.10 -2.00
C LEU A 135 -7.82 9.62 -2.39
N VAL A 136 -6.64 9.14 -2.77
CA VAL A 136 -6.39 7.71 -2.89
C VAL A 136 -6.05 7.18 -1.50
N VAL A 137 -6.60 6.03 -1.10
CA VAL A 137 -6.21 5.35 0.14
C VAL A 137 -5.62 4.01 -0.21
N VAL A 138 -4.38 3.78 0.22
CA VAL A 138 -3.78 2.44 0.23
C VAL A 138 -4.05 1.84 1.59
N PHE A 139 -4.85 0.77 1.62
CA PHE A 139 -5.01 -0.05 2.80
C PHE A 139 -4.10 -1.26 2.71
N HIS A 140 -3.36 -1.52 3.78
CA HIS A 140 -2.80 -2.86 3.95
C HIS A 140 -3.93 -3.88 4.07
N THR A 141 -3.92 -4.91 3.23
CA THR A 141 -4.92 -5.99 3.29
C THR A 141 -4.25 -7.36 3.25
N GLY A 142 -5.01 -8.37 3.63
CA GLY A 142 -4.50 -9.73 3.75
C GLY A 142 -3.68 -9.95 5.02
N THR A 143 -2.75 -10.88 4.94
CA THR A 143 -1.82 -11.20 6.03
C THR A 143 -0.83 -10.06 6.28
N SER A 144 -0.13 -10.14 7.41
CA SER A 144 1.04 -9.32 7.71
C SER A 144 2.18 -10.24 8.14
N GLY A 145 3.37 -10.08 7.55
CA GLY A 145 4.57 -10.74 8.06
C GLY A 145 5.09 -10.07 9.34
N ILE A 146 4.75 -8.81 9.58
CA ILE A 146 5.01 -8.13 10.85
C ILE A 146 4.09 -8.73 11.91
N GLY A 147 4.69 -9.23 12.99
CA GLY A 147 3.99 -9.99 14.04
C GLY A 147 3.95 -11.51 13.81
N ALA A 148 4.41 -12.02 12.66
CA ALA A 148 4.43 -13.45 12.38
C ALA A 148 5.44 -14.19 13.28
N GLY A 149 5.02 -15.32 13.84
CA GLY A 149 5.89 -16.16 14.68
C GLY A 149 6.25 -15.58 16.05
N VAL A 150 5.64 -14.46 16.44
CA VAL A 150 5.85 -13.83 17.75
C VAL A 150 4.51 -13.57 18.45
N LYS A 151 4.53 -13.50 19.78
CA LYS A 151 3.35 -13.11 20.56
C LYS A 151 3.11 -11.61 20.33
N SER A 152 1.96 -11.27 19.76
CA SER A 152 1.55 -9.88 19.53
C SER A 152 0.04 -9.75 19.61
N SER A 153 -0.44 -8.51 19.73
CA SER A 153 -1.87 -8.16 19.65
C SER A 153 -2.32 -7.86 18.21
N ILE A 154 -1.43 -8.07 17.22
CA ILE A 154 -1.72 -7.77 15.81
C ILE A 154 -2.76 -8.78 15.31
N ARG A 155 -3.91 -8.27 14.87
CA ARG A 155 -5.01 -9.10 14.39
C ARG A 155 -5.07 -9.11 12.87
N LEU A 156 -5.04 -10.30 12.27
CA LEU A 156 -5.09 -10.44 10.82
C LEU A 156 -6.46 -10.10 10.23
N ASP A 157 -7.54 -10.31 10.99
CA ASP A 157 -8.89 -10.07 10.50
C ASP A 157 -9.10 -8.61 10.10
N TYR A 158 -8.45 -7.64 10.75
CA TYR A 158 -8.49 -6.22 10.36
C TYR A 158 -8.00 -5.94 8.92
N GLY A 159 -7.22 -6.84 8.33
CA GLY A 159 -6.80 -6.77 6.93
C GLY A 159 -7.76 -7.44 5.93
N ARG A 160 -8.90 -8.00 6.38
CA ARG A 160 -9.79 -8.76 5.51
C ARG A 160 -10.47 -7.85 4.47
N PRO A 161 -10.40 -8.17 3.16
CA PRO A 161 -10.94 -7.34 2.08
C PRO A 161 -12.43 -7.00 2.21
N ILE A 162 -13.24 -7.88 2.81
CA ILE A 162 -14.69 -7.69 2.88
C ILE A 162 -15.12 -6.39 3.57
N TYR A 163 -14.35 -5.86 4.51
CA TYR A 163 -14.68 -4.58 5.15
C TYR A 163 -14.70 -3.40 4.16
N PHE A 164 -13.90 -3.48 3.11
CA PHE A 164 -13.80 -2.40 2.12
C PHE A 164 -14.96 -2.41 1.12
N ASP A 165 -15.80 -3.44 1.09
CA ASP A 165 -17.04 -3.45 0.31
C ASP A 165 -17.98 -2.34 0.78
N GLU A 166 -18.19 -2.25 2.10
CA GLU A 166 -19.05 -1.27 2.72
C GLU A 166 -18.47 0.14 2.62
N ILE A 167 -17.15 0.28 2.86
CA ILE A 167 -16.46 1.57 2.74
C ILE A 167 -16.59 2.11 1.31
N ALA A 168 -16.44 1.27 0.28
CA ALA A 168 -16.60 1.67 -1.12
C ALA A 168 -18.04 2.10 -1.49
N VAL A 169 -19.05 1.60 -0.76
CA VAL A 169 -20.45 2.03 -0.92
C VAL A 169 -20.70 3.37 -0.24
N ARG A 170 -20.08 3.62 0.92
CA ARG A 170 -20.27 4.87 1.66
C ARG A 170 -19.55 6.05 1.03
N TYR A 171 -18.38 5.81 0.42
CA TYR A 171 -17.47 6.85 -0.04
C TYR A 171 -17.08 6.63 -1.50
N HIS A 172 -17.68 7.42 -2.40
CA HIS A 172 -17.60 7.20 -3.85
C HIS A 172 -16.48 7.98 -4.55
N ASN A 173 -15.99 9.06 -3.93
CA ASN A 173 -14.98 9.94 -4.52
C ASN A 173 -13.57 9.42 -4.27
N MET A 174 -13.28 8.92 -3.06
CA MET A 174 -11.98 8.32 -2.77
C MET A 174 -11.77 7.03 -3.58
N LYS A 175 -10.52 6.82 -3.99
CA LYS A 175 -10.08 5.57 -4.62
C LYS A 175 -9.42 4.71 -3.57
N ILE A 176 -9.76 3.43 -3.53
CA ILE A 176 -9.32 2.50 -2.51
C ILE A 176 -8.44 1.45 -3.17
N VAL A 177 -7.19 1.35 -2.74
CA VAL A 177 -6.21 0.36 -3.19
C VAL A 177 -6.02 -0.65 -2.06
N LEU A 178 -6.36 -1.91 -2.33
CA LEU A 178 -6.13 -3.02 -1.41
C LEU A 178 -4.76 -3.63 -1.69
N ALA A 179 -3.83 -3.46 -0.76
CA ALA A 179 -2.46 -3.94 -0.93
C ALA A 179 -2.38 -5.47 -0.85
N HIS A 180 -1.48 -6.05 -1.64
CA HIS A 180 -1.21 -7.49 -1.65
C HIS A 180 -2.44 -8.34 -2.01
N PHE A 181 -3.37 -7.77 -2.79
CA PHE A 181 -4.56 -8.46 -3.31
C PHE A 181 -5.32 -9.30 -2.26
N GLY A 182 -5.29 -8.86 -1.00
CA GLY A 182 -6.05 -9.46 0.10
C GLY A 182 -5.65 -10.85 0.55
N TRP A 183 -4.49 -11.41 0.15
CA TRP A 183 -4.12 -12.80 0.50
C TRP A 183 -4.19 -13.08 2.01
N PRO A 184 -4.87 -14.14 2.49
CA PRO A 184 -5.38 -15.29 1.73
C PRO A 184 -6.83 -15.15 1.24
N TRP A 185 -7.50 -14.03 1.50
CA TRP A 185 -8.89 -13.75 1.07
C TRP A 185 -8.93 -13.13 -0.33
N THR A 186 -8.12 -13.65 -1.25
CA THR A 186 -7.94 -13.07 -2.58
C THR A 186 -9.22 -13.06 -3.40
N GLU A 187 -10.08 -14.06 -3.23
CA GLU A 187 -11.38 -14.15 -3.88
C GLU A 187 -12.32 -13.03 -3.43
N GLU A 188 -12.28 -12.62 -2.16
CA GLU A 188 -13.05 -11.47 -1.65
C GLU A 188 -12.54 -10.18 -2.31
N ALA A 189 -11.23 -9.98 -2.34
CA ALA A 189 -10.61 -8.82 -2.97
C ALA A 189 -10.96 -8.72 -4.47
N ILE A 190 -10.90 -9.84 -5.20
CA ILE A 190 -11.30 -9.92 -6.62
C ILE A 190 -12.79 -9.59 -6.78
N ALA A 191 -13.67 -10.19 -5.97
CA ALA A 191 -15.11 -9.97 -6.07
C ALA A 191 -15.47 -8.49 -5.89
N ILE A 192 -14.89 -7.85 -4.87
CA ILE A 192 -15.15 -6.45 -4.56
C ILE A 192 -14.54 -5.53 -5.63
N ALA A 193 -13.32 -5.81 -6.10
CA ALA A 193 -12.69 -5.02 -7.16
C ALA A 193 -13.46 -5.09 -8.49
N LEU A 194 -14.04 -6.24 -8.81
CA LEU A 194 -14.91 -6.39 -9.98
C LEU A 194 -16.24 -5.64 -9.83
N HIS A 195 -16.77 -5.57 -8.60
CA HIS A 195 -18.08 -4.98 -8.33
C HIS A 195 -18.03 -3.45 -8.13
N LYS A 196 -17.03 -2.94 -7.39
CA LYS A 196 -16.97 -1.53 -6.99
C LYS A 196 -16.07 -0.74 -7.95
N PRO A 197 -16.52 0.39 -8.51
CA PRO A 197 -15.75 1.14 -9.50
C PRO A 197 -14.48 1.77 -8.92
N ASN A 198 -14.47 2.12 -7.63
CA ASN A 198 -13.37 2.81 -6.95
C ASN A 198 -12.40 1.88 -6.20
N ILE A 199 -12.52 0.55 -6.33
CA ILE A 199 -11.59 -0.42 -5.72
C ILE A 199 -10.54 -0.88 -6.75
N TYR A 200 -9.29 -0.92 -6.32
CA TYR A 200 -8.09 -1.33 -7.04
C TYR A 200 -7.30 -2.32 -6.17
N LEU A 201 -6.46 -3.14 -6.81
CA LEU A 201 -5.56 -4.08 -6.12
C LEU A 201 -4.14 -3.80 -6.57
N ASP A 202 -3.20 -3.69 -5.63
CA ASP A 202 -1.79 -3.81 -5.99
C ASP A 202 -1.27 -5.23 -5.80
N LEU A 203 -0.27 -5.56 -6.61
CA LEU A 203 0.35 -6.88 -6.71
C LEU A 203 1.66 -6.98 -5.92
N SER A 204 1.83 -6.08 -4.94
CA SER A 204 3.07 -5.92 -4.19
C SER A 204 3.28 -7.02 -3.15
N GLY A 205 4.50 -7.18 -2.65
CA GLY A 205 4.86 -8.16 -1.62
C GLY A 205 4.99 -9.60 -2.11
N TRP A 206 4.72 -9.85 -3.40
CA TRP A 206 4.77 -11.17 -4.02
C TRP A 206 5.52 -11.14 -5.34
N ALA A 207 6.39 -12.12 -5.55
CA ALA A 207 6.96 -12.35 -6.87
C ALA A 207 5.86 -12.88 -7.81
N PRO A 208 5.72 -12.38 -9.06
CA PRO A 208 4.61 -12.70 -9.95
C PRO A 208 4.29 -14.19 -10.11
N ARG A 209 5.30 -15.06 -10.09
CA ARG A 209 5.09 -16.51 -10.19
C ARG A 209 4.32 -17.13 -9.01
N TYR A 210 4.28 -16.45 -7.87
CA TYR A 210 3.60 -16.88 -6.64
C TYR A 210 2.26 -16.18 -6.42
N ILE A 211 1.95 -15.15 -7.21
CA ILE A 211 0.63 -14.53 -7.16
C ILE A 211 -0.42 -15.59 -7.54
N PRO A 212 -1.50 -15.76 -6.77
CA PRO A 212 -2.50 -16.80 -7.02
C PRO A 212 -3.03 -16.76 -8.45
N GLN A 213 -3.17 -17.93 -9.08
CA GLN A 213 -3.63 -18.04 -10.46
C GLN A 213 -5.02 -17.40 -10.67
N THR A 214 -5.86 -17.33 -9.62
CA THR A 214 -7.15 -16.64 -9.66
C THR A 214 -7.05 -15.15 -10.02
N ILE A 215 -5.97 -14.46 -9.60
CA ILE A 215 -5.69 -13.07 -10.01
C ILE A 215 -5.40 -13.01 -11.51
N TRP A 216 -4.52 -13.88 -12.01
CA TRP A 216 -4.16 -13.92 -13.42
C TRP A 216 -5.33 -14.29 -14.32
N ASN A 217 -6.16 -15.26 -13.90
CA ASN A 217 -7.37 -15.65 -14.61
C ASN A 217 -8.39 -14.49 -14.70
N ASN A 218 -8.41 -13.57 -13.73
CA ASN A 218 -9.28 -12.40 -13.73
C ASN A 218 -8.60 -11.11 -14.25
N ALA A 219 -7.30 -11.14 -14.59
CA ALA A 219 -6.53 -9.95 -14.93
C ALA A 219 -7.10 -9.17 -16.12
N LYS A 220 -7.73 -9.84 -17.10
CA LYS A 220 -8.44 -9.17 -18.20
C LYS A 220 -9.62 -8.34 -17.71
N ARG A 221 -10.44 -8.89 -16.80
CA ARG A 221 -11.61 -8.23 -16.21
C ARG A 221 -11.19 -7.11 -15.23
N LEU A 222 -10.05 -7.28 -14.58
CA LEU A 222 -9.44 -6.33 -13.66
C LEU A 222 -8.38 -5.42 -14.33
N SER A 223 -8.32 -5.38 -15.66
CA SER A 223 -7.16 -4.81 -16.38
C SER A 223 -6.90 -3.34 -16.05
N ASP A 224 -7.95 -2.58 -15.71
CA ASP A 224 -7.85 -1.17 -15.31
C ASP A 224 -7.72 -0.94 -13.78
N LYS A 225 -7.63 -2.03 -13.00
CA LYS A 225 -7.69 -2.04 -11.54
C LYS A 225 -6.50 -2.70 -10.85
N LEU A 226 -5.60 -3.34 -11.60
CA LEU A 226 -4.39 -3.96 -11.06
C LEU A 226 -3.21 -3.00 -11.12
N LEU A 227 -2.41 -2.94 -10.06
CA LEU A 227 -1.25 -2.04 -9.94
C LEU A 227 0.03 -2.82 -9.65
N PHE A 228 1.13 -2.40 -10.27
CA PHE A 228 2.46 -2.83 -9.86
C PHE A 228 2.88 -2.15 -8.55
N GLY A 229 3.47 -2.92 -7.65
CA GLY A 229 4.27 -2.41 -6.54
C GLY A 229 5.33 -3.45 -6.16
N SER A 230 6.49 -3.00 -5.68
CA SER A 230 7.56 -3.93 -5.26
C SER A 230 7.36 -4.42 -3.83
N ASP A 231 6.75 -3.58 -2.98
CA ASP A 231 6.81 -3.70 -1.52
C ASP A 231 8.26 -3.76 -1.03
N PHE A 232 9.12 -2.87 -1.54
CA PHE A 232 10.49 -2.75 -1.05
C PHE A 232 10.49 -2.68 0.49
N PRO A 233 11.38 -3.41 1.19
CA PRO A 233 12.54 -4.15 0.68
C PRO A 233 12.28 -5.62 0.29
N LEU A 234 11.03 -6.07 0.18
CA LEU A 234 10.71 -7.50 0.08
C LEU A 234 11.10 -8.11 -1.28
N ILE A 235 10.69 -7.49 -2.39
CA ILE A 235 10.94 -8.02 -3.74
C ILE A 235 11.81 -7.05 -4.54
N ARG A 236 12.93 -7.54 -5.08
CA ARG A 236 13.78 -6.74 -5.98
C ARG A 236 13.02 -6.42 -7.29
N PRO A 237 13.16 -5.19 -7.82
CA PRO A 237 12.36 -4.75 -8.97
C PRO A 237 12.69 -5.57 -10.22
N GLU A 238 13.97 -5.88 -10.45
CA GLU A 238 14.45 -6.76 -11.52
C GLU A 238 13.67 -8.08 -11.55
N ARG A 239 13.66 -8.80 -10.43
CA ARG A 239 12.97 -10.09 -10.30
C ARG A 239 11.49 -9.94 -10.58
N TRP A 240 10.84 -8.92 -10.02
CA TRP A 240 9.41 -8.71 -10.23
C TRP A 240 9.11 -8.48 -11.72
N ILE A 241 9.84 -7.57 -12.38
CA ILE A 241 9.65 -7.23 -13.79
C ILE A 241 9.92 -8.45 -14.70
N GLU A 242 11.00 -9.19 -14.46
CA GLU A 242 11.36 -10.37 -15.26
C GLU A 242 10.35 -11.50 -15.14
N GLU A 243 9.89 -11.81 -13.92
CA GLU A 243 8.86 -12.82 -13.72
C GLU A 243 7.52 -12.36 -14.33
N PHE A 244 7.16 -11.09 -14.18
CA PHE A 244 5.92 -10.54 -14.74
C PHE A 244 5.88 -10.60 -16.27
N LYS A 245 7.01 -10.37 -16.94
CA LYS A 245 7.14 -10.52 -18.40
C LYS A 245 6.73 -11.92 -18.88
N ARG A 246 6.96 -12.95 -18.07
CA ARG A 246 6.65 -14.37 -18.39
C ARG A 246 5.19 -14.75 -18.13
N ILE A 247 4.43 -13.93 -17.41
CA ILE A 247 3.00 -14.17 -17.19
C ILE A 247 2.26 -14.04 -18.54
N ASN A 248 1.37 -14.99 -18.82
CA ASN A 248 0.62 -15.06 -20.08
C ASN A 248 -0.54 -14.03 -20.11
N LEU A 249 -0.19 -12.77 -20.30
CA LEU A 249 -1.10 -11.64 -20.51
C LEU A 249 -0.68 -10.86 -21.75
N SER A 250 -1.65 -10.24 -22.43
CA SER A 250 -1.40 -9.32 -23.54
C SER A 250 -0.55 -8.12 -23.08
N GLN A 251 0.23 -7.53 -24.00
CA GLN A 251 1.08 -6.38 -23.68
C GLN A 251 0.29 -5.19 -23.14
N ASP A 252 -0.91 -4.91 -23.66
CA ASP A 252 -1.78 -3.83 -23.16
C ASP A 252 -2.09 -3.96 -21.66
N ILE A 253 -2.52 -5.15 -21.21
CA ILE A 253 -2.77 -5.42 -19.78
C ILE A 253 -1.49 -5.25 -18.95
N LYS A 254 -0.33 -5.69 -19.47
CA LYS A 254 0.96 -5.52 -18.77
C LYS A 254 1.31 -4.05 -18.62
N ASP A 255 1.13 -3.23 -19.65
CA ASP A 255 1.42 -1.80 -19.63
C ASP A 255 0.47 -1.05 -18.70
N LYS A 256 -0.80 -1.46 -18.65
CA LYS A 256 -1.78 -0.97 -17.66
C LYS A 256 -1.32 -1.22 -16.23
N ILE A 257 -0.93 -2.45 -15.91
CA ILE A 257 -0.47 -2.85 -14.58
C ILE A 257 0.81 -2.10 -14.18
N LEU A 258 1.79 -2.02 -15.08
CA LEU A 258 3.11 -1.43 -14.81
C LEU A 258 3.11 0.10 -14.75
N LYS A 259 2.11 0.76 -15.35
CA LYS A 259 2.14 2.21 -15.57
C LYS A 259 0.76 2.87 -15.60
N HIS A 260 -0.08 2.55 -16.60
CA HIS A 260 -1.21 3.43 -16.93
C HIS A 260 -2.26 3.50 -15.81
N ASN A 261 -2.48 2.40 -15.08
CA ASN A 261 -3.44 2.39 -13.97
C ASN A 261 -2.96 3.29 -12.82
N ALA A 262 -1.66 3.25 -12.50
CA ALA A 262 -1.06 4.11 -11.49
C ALA A 262 -1.10 5.59 -11.92
N GLU A 263 -0.78 5.91 -13.18
CA GLU A 263 -0.84 7.28 -13.71
C GLU A 263 -2.24 7.89 -13.56
N ARG A 264 -3.30 7.12 -13.86
CA ARG A 264 -4.68 7.60 -13.67
C ARG A 264 -5.02 7.90 -12.21
N LEU A 265 -4.45 7.17 -11.25
CA LEU A 265 -4.70 7.42 -9.83
C LEU A 265 -3.95 8.64 -9.31
N ILE A 266 -2.74 8.89 -9.80
CA ILE A 266 -1.88 9.94 -9.23
C ILE A 266 -1.98 11.29 -9.96
N ASN A 267 -2.34 11.31 -11.25
CA ASN A 267 -2.39 12.53 -12.07
C ASN A 267 -3.79 13.13 -12.14
N ARG A 268 -4.49 13.31 -11.00
CA ARG A 268 -5.90 13.73 -10.98
C ARG A 268 -6.19 14.84 -12.01
N CYS A 269 -7.16 14.59 -12.88
CA CYS A 269 -7.70 15.57 -13.82
C CYS A 269 -8.46 16.67 -13.08
#